data_AF-A0A3D5UTP2-F1
#
_entry.id   AF-A0A3D5UTP2-F1
#
_cell.length_a   1.000
_cell.length_b   1.000
_cell.length_c   1.000
_cell.angle_alpha   90.00
_cell.angle_beta   90.00
_cell.angle_gamma   90.00
#
_symmetry.space_group_name_H-M   'P 1'
#
loop_
_entity.id
_entity.type
_entity.pdbx_description
1 polymer ?
#
loop_
_entity_poly.entity_id
_entity_poly.type
_entity_poly.pdbx_seq_one_letter_code
_entity_poly.pdbx_strand_id
1 'polypeptide(L)'
;MSETPGDELIKAVDTLLPALLQGMDAVSFIARHMHPPLLESLVEQMEPVAAKLKQARPAFDAAEWPKHLSAFAAHVREAADETEAVFQGLREAVGDQSSPGGPIFAAYRGMRHGPRAMEALYPVSAMLPPVNRFFLDDSARDNEALVEELAQGVGKEGTGIHHFGNERKQRGGFSLYVPETYDATRPHPLIVACHGGSGHGRGFLWTWLTAARSRGAILLSPTSLDTTWSLMEPEQDRASLARMIAHVNERWNIDATHVLLTGMSDGGTFTYLAGLAGGPYTHLAPVSSAWHPMLIGSADPARLNGLPVYITHGALDWMFAADMARLASSELSAAGAEVTYREIADLSHTYPAEENARIMDWFLG
;
A
#
# COMPACT_ATOMS: atom_id res chain seq x y z
N MET A 1 -1.84 21.83 42.17
CA MET A 1 -0.51 21.27 41.86
C MET A 1 -0.21 21.69 40.43
N SER A 2 0.91 22.36 40.16
CA SER A 2 1.30 22.73 38.79
C SER A 2 1.66 21.46 38.01
N GLU A 3 1.14 21.29 36.80
CA GLU A 3 1.55 20.22 35.87
C GLU A 3 3.07 20.31 35.67
N THR A 4 3.78 19.18 35.65
CA THR A 4 5.20 19.17 35.33
C THR A 4 5.38 19.30 33.81
N PRO A 5 6.53 19.79 33.31
CA PRO A 5 6.79 19.84 31.86
C PRO A 5 6.65 18.48 31.17
N GLY A 6 6.89 17.37 31.88
CA GLY A 6 6.67 16.03 31.36
C GLY A 6 5.19 15.67 31.19
N ASP A 7 4.34 16.11 32.12
CA ASP A 7 2.88 15.87 32.07
C ASP A 7 2.25 16.63 30.89
N GLU A 8 2.74 17.83 30.58
CA GLU A 8 2.28 18.62 29.44
C GLU A 8 2.61 17.93 28.10
N LEU A 9 3.80 17.33 27.97
CA LEU A 9 4.19 16.57 26.77
C LEU A 9 3.34 15.32 26.59
N ILE A 10 3.12 14.55 27.66
CA ILE A 10 2.29 13.34 27.61
C ILE A 10 0.86 13.71 27.18
N LYS A 11 0.28 14.74 27.80
CA LYS A 11 -1.05 15.24 27.45
C LYS A 11 -1.14 15.72 26.01
N ALA A 12 -0.10 16.36 25.48
CA ALA A 12 -0.05 16.75 24.08
C ALA A 12 -0.04 15.53 23.13
N VAL A 13 0.73 14.49 23.45
CA VAL A 13 0.73 13.22 22.71
C VAL A 13 -0.63 12.53 22.80
N ASP A 14 -1.18 12.38 24.01
CA ASP A 14 -2.46 11.72 24.28
C ASP A 14 -3.65 12.43 23.63
N THR A 15 -3.51 13.72 23.34
CA THR A 15 -4.53 14.50 22.61
C THR A 15 -4.38 14.35 21.10
N LEU A 16 -3.17 14.54 20.55
CA LEU A 16 -2.95 14.55 19.10
C LEU A 16 -2.96 13.16 18.50
N LEU A 17 -2.28 12.19 19.12
CA LEU A 17 -2.03 10.91 18.49
C LEU A 17 -3.32 10.12 18.18
N PRO A 18 -4.31 10.01 19.09
CA PRO A 18 -5.57 9.36 18.75
C PRO A 18 -6.33 10.07 17.62
N ALA A 19 -6.29 11.41 17.59
CA ALA A 19 -6.92 12.21 16.53
C ALA A 19 -6.24 12.00 15.18
N LEU A 20 -4.91 11.88 15.16
CA LEU A 20 -4.12 11.58 13.97
C LEU A 20 -4.40 10.18 13.43
N LEU A 21 -4.35 9.16 14.30
CA LEU A 21 -4.65 7.77 13.90
C LEU A 21 -6.08 7.65 13.37
N GLN A 22 -7.06 8.28 14.04
CA GLN A 22 -8.44 8.36 13.55
C GLN A 22 -8.52 9.08 12.18
N GLY A 23 -7.74 10.14 11.98
CA GLY A 23 -7.65 10.84 10.71
C GLY A 23 -7.12 9.94 9.58
N MET A 24 -6.06 9.19 9.85
CA MET A 24 -5.46 8.26 8.88
C MET A 24 -6.36 7.04 8.58
N ASP A 25 -7.11 6.56 9.57
CA ASP A 25 -8.17 5.56 9.36
C ASP A 25 -9.28 6.11 8.45
N ALA A 26 -9.68 7.37 8.65
CA ALA A 26 -10.66 8.02 7.78
C ALA A 26 -10.12 8.18 6.34
N VAL A 27 -8.83 8.53 6.17
CA VAL A 27 -8.18 8.55 4.85
C VAL A 27 -8.23 7.17 4.20
N SER A 28 -7.92 6.10 4.94
CA SER A 28 -7.98 4.71 4.43
C SER A 28 -9.40 4.31 4.04
N PHE A 29 -10.39 4.68 4.86
CA PHE A 29 -11.81 4.47 4.57
C PHE A 29 -12.23 5.17 3.27
N ILE A 30 -11.86 6.44 3.10
CA ILE A 30 -12.16 7.20 1.88
C ILE A 30 -11.47 6.55 0.67
N ALA A 31 -10.18 6.19 0.79
CA ALA A 31 -9.43 5.54 -0.29
C ALA A 31 -10.14 4.27 -0.80
N ARG A 32 -10.69 3.46 0.10
CA ARG A 32 -11.44 2.24 -0.20
C ARG A 32 -12.79 2.52 -0.88
N HIS A 33 -13.51 3.54 -0.42
CA HIS A 33 -14.90 3.80 -0.84
C HIS A 33 -15.03 4.87 -1.93
N MET A 34 -13.92 5.39 -2.46
CA MET A 34 -13.88 6.46 -3.45
C MET A 34 -14.54 6.05 -4.79
N HIS A 35 -15.84 6.23 -4.84
CA HIS A 35 -16.72 6.06 -5.99
C HIS A 35 -17.21 7.44 -6.45
N PRO A 36 -17.11 7.81 -7.74
CA PRO A 36 -17.39 9.19 -8.17
C PRO A 36 -18.74 9.75 -7.70
N PRO A 37 -19.87 9.00 -7.77
CA PRO A 37 -21.17 9.44 -7.25
C PRO A 37 -21.22 9.70 -5.73
N LEU A 38 -20.28 9.15 -4.96
CA LEU A 38 -20.24 9.25 -3.50
C LEU A 38 -19.22 10.29 -3.00
N LEU A 39 -18.43 10.91 -3.89
CA LEU A 39 -17.31 11.77 -3.50
C LEU A 39 -17.73 12.89 -2.54
N GLU A 40 -18.79 13.62 -2.84
CA GLU A 40 -19.31 14.70 -1.98
C GLU A 40 -19.70 14.18 -0.59
N SER A 41 -20.45 13.08 -0.55
CA SER A 41 -20.88 12.47 0.72
C SER A 41 -19.72 11.93 1.56
N LEU A 42 -18.63 11.47 0.93
CA LEU A 42 -17.42 11.03 1.62
C LEU A 42 -16.68 12.21 2.26
N VAL A 43 -16.62 13.34 1.55
CA VAL A 43 -16.03 14.59 2.06
C VAL A 43 -16.84 15.12 3.24
N GLU A 44 -18.17 15.12 3.16
CA GLU A 44 -19.02 15.52 4.28
C GLU A 44 -18.81 14.65 5.53
N GLN A 45 -18.71 13.33 5.35
CA GLN A 45 -18.49 12.38 6.46
C GLN A 45 -17.10 12.51 7.10
N MET A 46 -16.11 13.00 6.34
CA MET A 46 -14.74 13.23 6.80
C MET A 46 -14.62 14.47 7.71
N GLU A 47 -15.46 15.50 7.53
CA GLU A 47 -15.28 16.80 8.21
C GLU A 47 -15.21 16.73 9.75
N PRO A 48 -16.03 15.93 10.46
CA PRO A 48 -15.91 15.80 11.91
C PRO A 48 -14.54 15.28 12.35
N VAL A 49 -13.94 14.37 11.59
CA VAL A 49 -12.61 13.81 11.88
C VAL A 49 -11.52 14.83 11.58
N ALA A 50 -11.63 15.53 10.44
CA ALA A 50 -10.70 16.60 10.08
C ALA A 50 -10.70 17.74 11.11
N ALA A 51 -11.87 18.11 11.63
CA ALA A 51 -11.99 19.13 12.67
C ALA A 51 -11.33 18.71 13.99
N LYS A 52 -11.49 17.44 14.40
CA LYS A 52 -10.84 16.89 15.60
C LYS A 52 -9.32 16.92 15.50
N LEU A 53 -8.76 16.49 14.37
CA LEU A 53 -7.31 16.54 14.15
C LEU A 53 -6.79 17.99 14.29
N LYS A 54 -7.42 18.93 13.59
CA LYS A 54 -7.07 20.35 13.63
C LYS A 54 -7.16 20.94 15.04
N GLN A 55 -8.15 20.54 15.85
CA GLN A 55 -8.32 20.98 17.23
C GLN A 55 -7.27 20.38 18.18
N ALA A 56 -6.75 19.19 17.89
CA ALA A 56 -5.77 18.50 18.72
C ALA A 56 -4.32 18.99 18.52
N ARG A 57 -4.02 19.62 17.38
CA ARG A 57 -2.68 20.11 17.02
C ARG A 57 -2.07 21.18 17.94
N PRO A 58 -2.79 22.24 18.37
CA PRO A 58 -2.13 23.42 18.97
C PRO A 58 -1.27 23.13 20.18
N ALA A 59 -1.72 22.22 21.07
CA ALA A 59 -0.95 21.85 22.26
C ALA A 59 0.35 21.12 21.91
N PHE A 60 0.34 20.23 20.93
CA PHE A 60 1.51 19.50 20.47
C PHE A 60 2.51 20.39 19.74
N ASP A 61 2.00 21.32 18.94
CA ASP A 61 2.83 22.25 18.17
C ASP A 61 3.50 23.30 19.06
N ALA A 62 2.81 23.77 20.09
CA ALA A 62 3.34 24.73 21.06
C ALA A 62 4.29 24.11 22.10
N ALA A 63 4.28 22.78 22.26
CA ALA A 63 5.09 22.10 23.25
C ALA A 63 6.61 22.26 23.01
N GLU A 64 7.37 22.48 24.08
CA GLU A 64 8.84 22.52 24.04
C GLU A 64 9.42 21.11 24.16
N TRP A 65 9.83 20.55 23.01
CA TRP A 65 10.33 19.18 22.94
C TRP A 65 11.82 19.09 23.35
N PRO A 66 12.17 18.20 24.29
CA PRO A 66 13.56 17.87 24.59
C PRO A 66 14.29 17.40 23.33
N LYS A 67 15.60 17.69 23.23
CA LYS A 67 16.42 17.36 22.05
C LYS A 67 16.35 15.88 21.62
N HIS A 68 16.16 14.95 22.55
CA HIS A 68 16.06 13.52 22.25
C HIS A 68 14.69 13.10 21.70
N LEU A 69 13.66 13.96 21.81
CA LEU A 69 12.30 13.74 21.28
C LEU A 69 11.97 14.63 20.07
N SER A 70 12.90 15.47 19.61
CA SER A 70 12.64 16.38 18.49
C SER A 70 12.33 15.64 17.19
N ALA A 71 12.99 14.51 16.94
CA ALA A 71 12.73 13.66 15.78
C ALA A 71 11.33 13.02 15.85
N PHE A 72 10.95 12.49 17.02
CA PHE A 72 9.59 11.99 17.28
C PHE A 72 8.54 13.08 16.97
N ALA A 73 8.73 14.28 17.53
CA ALA A 73 7.80 15.37 17.33
C ALA A 73 7.73 15.83 15.87
N ALA A 74 8.85 15.81 15.14
CA ALA A 74 8.88 16.12 13.71
C ALA A 74 8.07 15.10 12.89
N HIS A 75 8.25 13.80 13.15
CA HIS A 75 7.50 12.73 12.48
C HIS A 75 6.00 12.83 12.70
N VAL A 76 5.56 13.07 13.94
CA VAL A 76 4.13 13.23 14.26
C VAL A 76 3.55 14.49 13.58
N ARG A 77 4.28 15.60 13.55
CA ARG A 77 3.85 16.83 12.85
C ARG A 77 3.70 16.61 11.35
N GLU A 78 4.71 16.01 10.72
CA GLU A 78 4.68 15.74 9.28
C GLU A 78 3.53 14.78 8.92
N ALA A 79 3.28 13.76 9.74
CA ALA A 79 2.13 12.88 9.55
C ALA A 79 0.79 13.61 9.66
N ALA A 80 0.66 14.54 10.62
CA ALA A 80 -0.52 15.38 10.76
C ALA A 80 -0.69 16.35 9.58
N ASP A 81 0.38 17.01 9.13
CA ASP A 81 0.38 17.91 7.98
C ASP A 81 -0.06 17.18 6.70
N GLU A 82 0.50 15.99 6.45
CA GLU A 82 0.15 15.16 5.29
C GLU A 82 -1.30 14.65 5.38
N THR A 83 -1.79 14.28 6.56
CA THR A 83 -3.19 13.89 6.76
C THR A 83 -4.15 15.07 6.51
N GLU A 84 -3.84 16.25 7.03
CA GLU A 84 -4.62 17.47 6.77
C GLU A 84 -4.59 17.87 5.28
N ALA A 85 -3.47 17.66 4.60
CA ALA A 85 -3.34 17.90 3.17
C ALA A 85 -4.24 16.97 2.33
N VAL A 86 -4.44 15.70 2.75
CA VAL A 86 -5.45 14.83 2.13
C VAL A 86 -6.83 15.46 2.26
N PHE A 87 -7.23 15.85 3.48
CA PHE A 87 -8.55 16.42 3.73
C PHE A 87 -8.78 17.70 2.95
N GLN A 88 -7.77 18.57 2.87
CA GLN A 88 -7.84 19.79 2.07
C GLN A 88 -7.98 19.49 0.58
N GLY A 89 -7.17 18.58 0.04
CA GLY A 89 -7.25 18.20 -1.37
C GLY A 89 -8.59 17.56 -1.75
N LEU A 90 -9.22 16.82 -0.84
CA LEU A 90 -10.55 16.25 -1.03
C LEU A 90 -11.64 17.33 -1.06
N ARG A 91 -11.60 18.34 -0.18
CA ARG A 91 -12.52 19.48 -0.21
C ARG A 91 -12.43 20.25 -1.53
N GLU A 92 -11.21 20.52 -1.97
CA GLU A 92 -10.96 21.25 -3.22
C GLU A 92 -11.46 20.46 -4.44
N ALA A 93 -11.38 19.12 -4.39
CA ALA A 93 -11.79 18.26 -5.49
C ALA A 93 -13.30 18.31 -5.78
N VAL A 94 -14.17 18.35 -4.76
CA VAL A 94 -15.65 18.32 -4.93
C VAL A 94 -16.15 19.47 -5.82
N GLY A 95 -15.53 20.65 -5.71
CA GLY A 95 -15.88 21.83 -6.51
C GLY A 95 -15.12 21.97 -7.83
N ASP A 96 -14.12 21.11 -8.11
CA ASP A 96 -13.22 21.29 -9.24
C ASP A 96 -13.72 20.59 -10.51
N GLN A 97 -14.55 21.32 -11.25
CA GLN A 97 -14.99 20.96 -12.61
C GLN A 97 -13.92 21.23 -13.69
N SER A 98 -12.83 21.93 -13.34
CA SER A 98 -11.79 22.35 -14.30
C SER A 98 -10.69 21.30 -14.49
N SER A 99 -10.57 20.37 -13.54
CA SER A 99 -9.62 19.27 -13.60
C SER A 99 -9.86 18.35 -14.80
N PRO A 100 -8.81 17.99 -15.57
CA PRO A 100 -8.90 16.94 -16.57
C PRO A 100 -9.40 15.63 -15.95
N GLY A 101 -10.48 15.07 -16.51
CA GLY A 101 -11.16 13.87 -15.98
C GLY A 101 -12.18 14.14 -14.86
N GLY A 102 -12.31 15.38 -14.40
CA GLY A 102 -13.29 15.81 -13.41
C GLY A 102 -12.85 15.65 -11.94
N PRO A 103 -13.78 15.93 -11.00
CA PRO A 103 -13.53 15.96 -9.55
C PRO A 103 -12.80 14.74 -8.98
N ILE A 104 -13.10 13.54 -9.48
CA ILE A 104 -12.51 12.29 -8.96
C ILE A 104 -10.99 12.24 -9.14
N PHE A 105 -10.46 12.75 -10.26
CA PHE A 105 -9.02 12.77 -10.48
C PHE A 105 -8.32 13.85 -9.65
N ALA A 106 -9.02 14.94 -9.31
CA ALA A 106 -8.53 15.90 -8.33
C ALA A 106 -8.43 15.26 -6.93
N ALA A 107 -9.45 14.50 -6.54
CA ALA A 107 -9.44 13.73 -5.30
C ALA A 107 -8.26 12.73 -5.26
N TYR A 108 -8.03 11.98 -6.35
CA TYR A 108 -6.87 11.08 -6.46
C TYR A 108 -5.53 11.79 -6.26
N ARG A 109 -5.38 13.06 -6.68
CA ARG A 109 -4.16 13.84 -6.41
C ARG A 109 -4.04 14.20 -4.92
N GLY A 110 -5.12 14.61 -4.27
CA GLY A 110 -5.16 14.85 -2.83
C GLY A 110 -4.80 13.60 -2.02
N MET A 111 -5.30 12.43 -2.44
CA MET A 111 -5.02 11.15 -1.79
C MET A 111 -3.54 10.72 -1.86
N ARG A 112 -2.71 11.35 -2.70
CA ARG A 112 -1.25 11.09 -2.75
C ARG A 112 -0.52 11.50 -1.47
N HIS A 113 -1.16 12.29 -0.61
CA HIS A 113 -0.65 12.65 0.71
C HIS A 113 -0.86 11.51 1.75
N GLY A 114 -1.81 10.59 1.54
CA GLY A 114 -2.09 9.49 2.47
C GLY A 114 -0.88 8.58 2.72
N PRO A 115 -0.22 8.02 1.68
CA PRO A 115 1.00 7.25 1.86
C PRO A 115 2.16 8.05 2.48
N ARG A 116 2.17 9.38 2.33
CA ARG A 116 3.20 10.24 2.95
C ARG A 116 2.96 10.42 4.45
N ALA A 117 1.70 10.50 4.87
CA ALA A 117 1.33 10.49 6.27
C ALA A 117 1.77 9.18 6.93
N MET A 118 1.54 8.04 6.26
CA MET A 118 2.03 6.73 6.74
C MET A 118 3.56 6.69 6.83
N GLU A 119 4.26 7.19 5.80
CA GLU A 119 5.72 7.28 5.77
C GLU A 119 6.29 8.16 6.88
N ALA A 120 5.67 9.30 7.14
CA ALA A 120 6.07 10.21 8.21
C ALA A 120 5.84 9.59 9.59
N LEU A 121 4.74 8.84 9.78
CA LEU A 121 4.40 8.26 11.07
C LEU A 121 5.16 6.96 11.37
N TYR A 122 5.56 6.19 10.35
CA TYR A 122 6.16 4.86 10.53
C TYR A 122 7.34 4.80 11.52
N PRO A 123 8.29 5.75 11.54
CA PRO A 123 9.38 5.74 12.53
C PRO A 123 8.91 5.79 13.99
N VAL A 124 7.70 6.30 14.25
CA VAL A 124 7.10 6.37 15.59
C VAL A 124 6.62 5.01 16.09
N SER A 125 6.45 4.02 15.20
CA SER A 125 6.04 2.65 15.56
C SER A 125 6.98 1.99 16.59
N ALA A 126 8.26 2.37 16.58
CA ALA A 126 9.27 1.90 17.54
C ALA A 126 9.05 2.42 18.97
N MET A 127 8.40 3.57 19.09
CA MET A 127 8.32 4.32 20.34
C MET A 127 6.99 4.14 21.04
N LEU A 128 5.90 3.97 20.27
CA LEU A 128 4.54 3.97 20.81
C LEU A 128 3.78 2.71 20.37
N PRO A 129 3.37 1.84 21.30
CA PRO A 129 2.60 0.64 20.98
C PRO A 129 1.32 0.87 20.15
N PRO A 130 0.54 1.96 20.35
CA PRO A 130 -0.61 2.25 19.47
C PRO A 130 -0.21 2.45 18.00
N VAL A 131 0.93 3.10 17.74
CA VAL A 131 1.44 3.31 16.38
C VAL A 131 2.00 2.02 15.81
N ASN A 132 2.66 1.20 16.63
CA ASN A 132 3.12 -0.12 16.21
C ASN A 132 1.94 -0.99 15.70
N ARG A 133 0.85 -1.03 16.47
CA ARG A 133 -0.38 -1.77 16.10
C ARG A 133 -1.09 -1.20 14.87
N PHE A 134 -1.00 0.11 14.64
CA PHE A 134 -1.59 0.74 13.45
C PHE A 134 -1.04 0.15 12.14
N PHE A 135 0.24 -0.25 12.13
CA PHE A 135 0.89 -0.90 10.98
C PHE A 135 0.81 -2.43 11.03
N LEU A 136 -0.24 -2.99 11.64
CA LEU A 136 -0.55 -4.41 11.65
C LEU A 136 -2.00 -4.67 11.23
N ASP A 137 -2.21 -5.84 10.62
CA ASP A 137 -3.54 -6.32 10.26
C ASP A 137 -4.36 -6.50 11.54
N ASP A 138 -5.68 -6.33 11.45
CA ASP A 138 -6.56 -6.39 12.61
C ASP A 138 -6.36 -7.66 13.46
N SER A 139 -6.14 -8.81 12.80
CA SER A 139 -5.89 -10.10 13.48
C SER A 139 -4.55 -10.18 14.23
N ALA A 140 -3.59 -9.33 13.90
CA ALA A 140 -2.26 -9.30 14.47
C ALA A 140 -2.08 -8.22 15.56
N ARG A 141 -3.01 -7.26 15.69
CA ARG A 141 -2.91 -6.14 16.64
C ARG A 141 -2.90 -6.56 18.11
N ASP A 142 -3.56 -7.68 18.42
CA ASP A 142 -3.65 -8.24 19.78
C ASP A 142 -2.55 -9.27 20.08
N ASN A 143 -1.65 -9.54 19.12
CA ASN A 143 -0.51 -10.42 19.34
C ASN A 143 0.64 -9.66 20.01
N GLU A 144 0.62 -9.60 21.34
CA GLU A 144 1.63 -8.88 22.14
C GLU A 144 3.07 -9.35 21.87
N ALA A 145 3.28 -10.64 21.62
CA ALA A 145 4.61 -11.17 21.33
C ALA A 145 5.16 -10.61 20.01
N LEU A 146 4.33 -10.55 18.96
CA LEU A 146 4.70 -9.95 17.69
C LEU A 146 4.92 -8.44 17.82
N VAL A 147 4.05 -7.74 18.55
CA VAL A 147 4.18 -6.30 18.79
C VAL A 147 5.52 -5.98 19.48
N GLU A 148 5.88 -6.76 20.49
CA GLU A 148 7.16 -6.61 21.20
C GLU A 148 8.35 -6.96 20.30
N GLU A 149 8.31 -8.07 19.56
CA GLU A 149 9.38 -8.49 18.65
C GLU A 149 9.65 -7.41 17.58
N LEU A 150 8.59 -6.86 16.98
CA LEU A 150 8.71 -5.78 15.99
C LEU A 150 9.32 -4.51 16.59
N ALA A 151 8.93 -4.13 17.81
CA ALA A 151 9.48 -2.95 18.47
C ALA A 151 10.98 -3.13 18.78
N GLN A 152 11.38 -4.33 19.21
CA GLN A 152 12.78 -4.66 19.49
C GLN A 152 13.64 -4.75 18.22
N GLY A 153 13.05 -5.15 17.09
CA GLY A 153 13.74 -5.26 15.80
C GLY A 153 13.98 -3.93 15.08
N VAL A 154 13.41 -2.82 15.55
CA VAL A 154 13.60 -1.51 14.90
C VAL A 154 15.08 -1.11 14.91
N GLY A 155 15.56 -0.67 13.75
CA GLY A 155 16.94 -0.22 13.59
C GLY A 155 17.94 -1.35 13.40
N LYS A 156 17.48 -2.61 13.35
CA LYS A 156 18.31 -3.73 12.91
C LYS A 156 18.83 -3.49 11.50
N GLU A 157 20.12 -3.73 11.31
CA GLU A 157 20.78 -3.49 10.03
C GLU A 157 20.09 -4.28 8.91
N GLY A 158 19.80 -3.59 7.80
CA GLY A 158 19.14 -4.18 6.64
C GLY A 158 17.64 -4.45 6.80
N THR A 159 17.00 -3.94 7.87
CA THR A 159 15.54 -3.96 8.06
C THR A 159 14.91 -2.57 7.93
N GLY A 160 13.59 -2.54 7.82
CA GLY A 160 12.80 -1.31 7.64
C GLY A 160 12.60 -0.97 6.17
N ILE A 161 12.39 0.32 5.90
CA ILE A 161 12.10 0.82 4.55
C ILE A 161 13.36 1.37 3.90
N HIS A 162 13.61 0.96 2.67
CA HIS A 162 14.74 1.37 1.84
C HIS A 162 14.25 1.90 0.48
N HIS A 163 14.95 2.88 -0.07
CA HIS A 163 14.67 3.43 -1.41
C HIS A 163 15.91 3.33 -2.30
N PHE A 164 15.76 2.71 -3.47
CA PHE A 164 16.83 2.48 -4.43
C PHE A 164 16.51 3.24 -5.72
N GLY A 165 17.09 4.44 -5.86
CA GLY A 165 16.83 5.32 -7.01
C GLY A 165 15.35 5.68 -7.19
N ASN A 166 14.61 5.76 -6.07
CA ASN A 166 13.15 5.83 -6.05
C ASN A 166 12.62 7.06 -5.30
N GLU A 167 13.31 8.19 -5.42
CA GLU A 167 12.74 9.47 -5.00
C GLU A 167 11.46 9.76 -5.79
N ARG A 168 10.49 10.48 -5.21
CA ARG A 168 9.10 10.56 -5.75
C ARG A 168 8.96 11.06 -7.21
N LYS A 169 9.99 11.72 -7.74
CA LYS A 169 10.06 12.23 -9.11
C LYS A 169 10.91 11.36 -10.06
N GLN A 170 11.57 10.34 -9.53
CA GLN A 170 12.37 9.38 -10.30
C GLN A 170 11.48 8.25 -10.82
N ARG A 171 12.02 7.48 -11.77
CA ARG A 171 11.39 6.32 -12.41
C ARG A 171 12.42 5.20 -12.56
N GLY A 172 11.94 3.97 -12.68
CA GLY A 172 12.80 2.78 -12.82
C GLY A 172 13.56 2.36 -11.55
N GLY A 173 13.30 3.02 -10.40
CA GLY A 173 13.77 2.60 -9.09
C GLY A 173 12.73 1.76 -8.34
N PHE A 174 13.03 1.41 -7.09
CA PHE A 174 12.10 0.69 -6.22
C PHE A 174 12.22 1.09 -4.76
N SER A 175 11.15 0.85 -4.01
CA SER A 175 11.15 0.88 -2.56
C SER A 175 11.04 -0.54 -2.02
N LEU A 176 11.72 -0.83 -0.93
CA LEU A 176 11.75 -2.14 -0.29
C LEU A 176 11.37 -1.97 1.17
N TYR A 177 10.48 -2.82 1.68
CA TYR A 177 10.29 -3.04 3.10
C TYR A 177 10.81 -4.42 3.46
N VAL A 178 11.64 -4.47 4.51
CA VAL A 178 12.16 -5.69 5.11
C VAL A 178 11.68 -5.72 6.56
N PRO A 179 10.98 -6.79 6.99
CA PRO A 179 10.44 -6.86 8.35
C PRO A 179 11.48 -6.64 9.43
N GLU A 180 11.10 -5.97 10.51
CA GLU A 180 11.93 -5.85 11.72
C GLU A 180 12.25 -7.25 12.32
N THR A 181 11.37 -8.23 12.07
CA THR A 181 11.54 -9.65 12.45
C THR A 181 12.42 -10.45 11.49
N TYR A 182 13.02 -9.83 10.46
CA TYR A 182 13.81 -10.52 9.45
C TYR A 182 14.97 -11.33 10.07
N ASP A 183 15.12 -12.57 9.63
CA ASP A 183 16.13 -13.52 10.09
C ASP A 183 16.80 -14.19 8.89
N ALA A 184 18.05 -13.83 8.62
CA ALA A 184 18.80 -14.34 7.47
C ALA A 184 18.96 -15.87 7.45
N THR A 185 18.75 -16.56 8.57
CA THR A 185 18.83 -18.03 8.65
C THR A 185 17.61 -18.73 8.06
N ARG A 186 16.52 -18.00 7.79
CA ARG A 186 15.26 -18.53 7.24
C ARG A 186 14.89 -17.79 5.95
N PRO A 187 14.30 -18.47 4.96
CA PRO A 187 13.79 -17.82 3.77
C PRO A 187 12.50 -17.04 4.10
N HIS A 188 12.34 -15.86 3.51
CA HIS A 188 11.19 -14.98 3.71
C HIS A 188 10.39 -14.81 2.40
N PRO A 189 9.04 -14.87 2.44
CA PRO A 189 8.21 -14.59 1.28
C PRO A 189 8.46 -13.21 0.68
N LEU A 190 8.35 -13.08 -0.64
CA LEU A 190 8.50 -11.82 -1.36
C LEU A 190 7.19 -11.39 -2.03
N ILE A 191 6.76 -10.17 -1.74
CA ILE A 191 5.65 -9.49 -2.44
C ILE A 191 6.25 -8.46 -3.40
N VAL A 192 5.88 -8.53 -4.69
CA VAL A 192 6.23 -7.54 -5.71
C VAL A 192 4.97 -6.77 -6.07
N ALA A 193 4.85 -5.53 -5.60
CA ALA A 193 3.62 -4.71 -5.67
C ALA A 193 3.73 -3.55 -6.67
N CYS A 194 3.11 -3.72 -7.84
CA CYS A 194 3.12 -2.78 -8.96
C CYS A 194 2.00 -1.72 -8.85
N HIS A 195 2.37 -0.44 -8.83
CA HIS A 195 1.43 0.68 -8.69
C HIS A 195 0.45 0.82 -9.89
N GLY A 196 -0.68 1.49 -9.71
CA GLY A 196 -1.58 1.85 -10.82
C GLY A 196 -1.02 2.93 -11.75
N GLY A 197 -1.75 3.27 -12.81
CA GLY A 197 -1.33 4.27 -13.80
C GLY A 197 -0.99 5.63 -13.17
N SER A 198 0.08 6.28 -13.65
CA SER A 198 0.62 7.53 -13.08
C SER A 198 1.05 7.44 -11.60
N GLY A 199 1.08 6.23 -11.03
CA GLY A 199 1.48 5.95 -9.66
C GLY A 199 3.00 5.96 -9.44
N HIS A 200 3.41 5.50 -8.27
CA HIS A 200 4.83 5.41 -7.89
C HIS A 200 5.02 4.35 -6.79
N GLY A 201 6.04 3.51 -6.91
CA GLY A 201 6.29 2.40 -5.97
C GLY A 201 6.47 2.85 -4.52
N ARG A 202 7.17 3.96 -4.28
CA ARG A 202 7.27 4.55 -2.92
C ARG A 202 5.93 4.87 -2.25
N GLY A 203 4.91 5.26 -3.03
CA GLY A 203 3.57 5.45 -2.47
C GLY A 203 2.81 4.13 -2.33
N PHE A 204 2.94 3.24 -3.33
CA PHE A 204 2.20 1.99 -3.38
C PHE A 204 2.69 0.93 -2.39
N LEU A 205 3.93 1.04 -1.90
CA LEU A 205 4.45 0.23 -0.80
C LEU A 205 3.52 0.24 0.43
N TRP A 206 2.94 1.40 0.74
CA TRP A 206 2.08 1.58 1.92
C TRP A 206 0.76 0.82 1.84
N THR A 207 0.34 0.44 0.63
CA THR A 207 -0.84 -0.40 0.42
C THR A 207 -0.65 -1.80 0.99
N TRP A 208 0.57 -2.34 0.95
CA TRP A 208 0.89 -3.72 1.35
C TRP A 208 1.65 -3.83 2.67
N LEU A 209 2.19 -2.73 3.20
CA LEU A 209 3.06 -2.73 4.38
C LEU A 209 2.44 -3.49 5.56
N THR A 210 1.19 -3.18 5.91
CA THR A 210 0.50 -3.78 7.05
C THR A 210 0.43 -5.31 6.95
N ALA A 211 0.06 -5.84 5.78
CA ALA A 211 -0.03 -7.27 5.53
C ALA A 211 1.34 -7.95 5.51
N ALA A 212 2.34 -7.30 4.89
CA ALA A 212 3.72 -7.79 4.82
C ALA A 212 4.36 -7.84 6.21
N ARG A 213 4.22 -6.77 6.99
CA ARG A 213 4.73 -6.63 8.36
C ARG A 213 4.11 -7.63 9.31
N SER A 214 2.81 -7.86 9.20
CA SER A 214 2.08 -8.81 10.05
C SER A 214 2.49 -10.28 9.84
N ARG A 215 3.05 -10.62 8.66
CA ARG A 215 3.41 -12.00 8.27
C ARG A 215 4.89 -12.21 8.01
N GLY A 216 5.74 -11.21 8.29
CA GLY A 216 7.18 -11.31 8.07
C GLY A 216 7.57 -11.47 6.60
N ALA A 217 6.80 -10.93 5.67
CA ALA A 217 7.12 -10.92 4.25
C ALA A 217 7.94 -9.69 3.84
N ILE A 218 8.89 -9.87 2.94
CA ILE A 218 9.62 -8.77 2.30
C ILE A 218 8.73 -8.21 1.19
N LEU A 219 8.66 -6.87 1.08
CA LEU A 219 7.81 -6.17 0.14
C LEU A 219 8.65 -5.27 -0.77
N LEU A 220 8.69 -5.62 -2.06
CA LEU A 220 9.29 -4.84 -3.14
C LEU A 220 8.19 -4.06 -3.86
N SER A 221 8.23 -2.73 -3.80
CA SER A 221 7.34 -1.86 -4.58
C SER A 221 8.12 -1.10 -5.66
N PRO A 222 8.16 -1.63 -6.90
CA PRO A 222 8.83 -1.01 -8.03
C PRO A 222 8.10 0.22 -8.56
N THR A 223 8.84 1.11 -9.20
CA THR A 223 8.29 2.20 -10.02
C THR A 223 8.59 1.91 -11.49
N SER A 224 7.56 2.00 -12.34
CA SER A 224 7.68 1.80 -13.80
C SER A 224 8.76 2.70 -14.42
N LEU A 225 9.24 2.34 -15.61
CA LEU A 225 10.25 3.13 -16.33
C LEU A 225 9.71 4.49 -16.80
N ASP A 226 8.39 4.60 -17.06
CA ASP A 226 7.71 5.83 -17.46
C ASP A 226 6.55 6.14 -16.49
N THR A 227 5.62 6.98 -16.92
CA THR A 227 4.37 7.37 -16.23
C THR A 227 3.50 6.17 -15.86
N THR A 228 3.55 5.07 -16.61
CA THR A 228 2.87 3.81 -16.29
C THR A 228 3.65 2.61 -16.86
N TRP A 229 3.16 1.40 -16.59
CA TRP A 229 3.68 0.14 -17.10
C TRP A 229 3.44 0.04 -18.61
N SER A 230 4.48 -0.27 -19.38
CA SER A 230 4.34 -0.35 -20.83
C SER A 230 3.54 -1.59 -21.24
N LEU A 231 2.38 -1.38 -21.86
CA LEU A 231 1.60 -2.46 -22.48
C LEU A 231 2.13 -2.83 -23.88
N MET A 232 2.85 -1.90 -24.54
CA MET A 232 3.40 -2.09 -25.88
C MET A 232 4.78 -2.74 -25.85
N GLU A 233 5.58 -2.39 -24.85
CA GLU A 233 6.94 -2.90 -24.66
C GLU A 233 7.14 -3.44 -23.23
N PRO A 234 6.31 -4.41 -22.79
CA PRO A 234 6.32 -4.90 -21.41
C PRO A 234 7.65 -5.52 -21.00
N GLU A 235 8.47 -5.94 -21.97
CA GLU A 235 9.77 -6.56 -21.71
C GLU A 235 10.78 -5.61 -21.05
N GLN A 236 10.66 -4.30 -21.29
CA GLN A 236 11.54 -3.32 -20.64
C GLN A 236 11.29 -3.25 -19.13
N ASP A 237 10.02 -3.14 -18.73
CA ASP A 237 9.61 -3.15 -17.31
C ASP A 237 9.87 -4.54 -16.68
N ARG A 238 9.63 -5.65 -17.41
CA ARG A 238 9.96 -7.01 -16.93
C ARG A 238 11.45 -7.18 -16.64
N ALA A 239 12.31 -6.74 -17.56
CA ALA A 239 13.76 -6.76 -17.36
C ALA A 239 14.18 -5.87 -16.18
N SER A 240 13.48 -4.74 -15.97
CA SER A 240 13.67 -3.90 -14.79
C SER A 240 13.33 -4.63 -13.49
N LEU A 241 12.15 -5.27 -13.42
CA LEU A 241 11.75 -6.07 -12.25
C LEU A 241 12.74 -7.19 -11.97
N ALA A 242 13.19 -7.92 -12.99
CA ALA A 242 14.16 -8.99 -12.82
C ALA A 242 15.47 -8.50 -12.18
N ARG A 243 15.98 -7.32 -12.58
CA ARG A 243 17.17 -6.71 -11.96
C ARG A 243 16.92 -6.31 -10.50
N MET A 244 15.75 -5.77 -10.19
CA MET A 244 15.38 -5.39 -8.82
C MET A 244 15.27 -6.61 -7.91
N ILE A 245 14.62 -7.68 -8.36
CA ILE A 245 14.49 -8.93 -7.62
C ILE A 245 15.86 -9.59 -7.41
N ALA A 246 16.73 -9.59 -8.44
CA ALA A 246 18.10 -10.07 -8.29
C ALA A 246 18.88 -9.27 -7.23
N HIS A 247 18.78 -7.94 -7.25
CA HIS A 247 19.41 -7.08 -6.24
C HIS A 247 18.93 -7.39 -4.81
N VAL A 248 17.64 -7.70 -4.64
CA VAL A 248 17.06 -8.11 -3.36
C VAL A 248 17.59 -9.48 -2.95
N ASN A 249 17.60 -10.46 -3.85
CA ASN A 249 18.10 -11.83 -3.58
C ASN A 249 19.60 -11.87 -3.22
N GLU A 250 20.39 -10.89 -3.64
CA GLU A 250 21.80 -10.77 -3.24
C GLU A 250 22.00 -10.43 -1.76
N ARG A 251 20.99 -9.84 -1.10
CA ARG A 251 21.11 -9.23 0.24
C ARG A 251 20.19 -9.85 1.27
N TRP A 252 19.01 -10.32 0.84
CA TRP A 252 18.00 -10.90 1.72
C TRP A 252 17.67 -12.33 1.29
N ASN A 253 17.44 -13.19 2.28
CA ASN A 253 17.10 -14.60 2.07
C ASN A 253 15.63 -14.71 1.64
N ILE A 254 15.39 -14.72 0.34
CA ILE A 254 14.04 -14.82 -0.24
C ILE A 254 13.63 -16.28 -0.42
N ASP A 255 12.40 -16.59 -0.04
CA ASP A 255 11.75 -17.84 -0.35
C ASP A 255 11.35 -17.89 -1.82
N ALA A 256 12.12 -18.64 -2.63
CA ALA A 256 11.82 -18.83 -4.05
C ALA A 256 10.51 -19.61 -4.30
N THR A 257 9.94 -20.26 -3.29
CA THR A 257 8.64 -20.94 -3.36
C THR A 257 7.46 -20.02 -3.03
N HIS A 258 7.74 -18.83 -2.49
CA HIS A 258 6.75 -17.82 -2.14
C HIS A 258 7.17 -16.45 -2.68
N VAL A 259 6.92 -16.26 -3.98
CA VAL A 259 7.05 -14.96 -4.67
C VAL A 259 5.72 -14.57 -5.30
N LEU A 260 5.09 -13.52 -4.76
CA LEU A 260 3.84 -12.94 -5.23
C LEU A 260 4.11 -11.76 -6.17
N LEU A 261 3.49 -11.75 -7.34
CA LEU A 261 3.36 -10.56 -8.16
C LEU A 261 1.93 -10.02 -8.06
N THR A 262 1.78 -8.75 -7.71
CA THR A 262 0.49 -8.10 -7.53
C THR A 262 0.54 -6.65 -8.02
N GLY A 263 -0.61 -6.06 -8.25
CA GLY A 263 -0.73 -4.66 -8.59
C GLY A 263 -2.18 -4.25 -8.78
N MET A 264 -2.39 -2.95 -8.92
CA MET A 264 -3.71 -2.37 -9.17
C MET A 264 -3.79 -1.74 -10.56
N SER A 265 -4.95 -1.80 -11.21
CA SER A 265 -5.19 -1.05 -12.46
C SER A 265 -4.13 -1.41 -13.51
N ASP A 266 -3.43 -0.45 -14.10
CA ASP A 266 -2.30 -0.72 -15.01
C ASP A 266 -1.24 -1.68 -14.41
N GLY A 267 -0.94 -1.59 -13.10
CA GLY A 267 0.00 -2.50 -12.44
C GLY A 267 -0.56 -3.91 -12.24
N GLY A 268 -1.88 -4.04 -12.14
CA GLY A 268 -2.55 -5.33 -12.11
C GLY A 268 -2.68 -5.94 -13.52
N THR A 269 -2.93 -5.13 -14.54
CA THR A 269 -2.80 -5.55 -15.95
C THR A 269 -1.37 -6.00 -16.25
N PHE A 270 -0.37 -5.26 -15.76
CA PHE A 270 1.03 -5.64 -15.88
C PHE A 270 1.36 -6.91 -15.09
N THR A 271 0.67 -7.19 -13.98
CA THR A 271 0.79 -8.47 -13.25
C THR A 271 0.43 -9.66 -14.15
N TYR A 272 -0.60 -9.55 -14.98
CA TYR A 272 -0.89 -10.57 -16.00
C TYR A 272 0.24 -10.63 -17.05
N LEU A 273 0.60 -9.50 -17.67
CA LEU A 273 1.63 -9.46 -18.73
C LEU A 273 2.97 -10.03 -18.27
N ALA A 274 3.43 -9.64 -17.08
CA ALA A 274 4.68 -10.10 -16.52
C ALA A 274 4.56 -11.53 -15.96
N GLY A 275 3.51 -11.83 -15.22
CA GLY A 275 3.36 -13.12 -14.55
C GLY A 275 3.13 -14.29 -15.51
N LEU A 276 2.35 -14.09 -16.57
CA LEU A 276 1.99 -15.14 -17.54
C LEU A 276 3.14 -15.46 -18.51
N ALA A 277 4.01 -14.49 -18.81
CA ALA A 277 5.22 -14.72 -19.58
C ALA A 277 6.40 -15.25 -18.74
N GLY A 278 6.14 -15.72 -17.50
CA GLY A 278 7.11 -16.39 -16.63
C GLY A 278 7.86 -15.47 -15.67
N GLY A 279 9.03 -15.89 -15.21
CA GLY A 279 9.79 -15.23 -14.14
C GLY A 279 9.72 -16.00 -12.81
N PRO A 280 10.26 -15.44 -11.71
CA PRO A 280 10.32 -16.12 -10.43
C PRO A 280 8.96 -16.19 -9.69
N TYR A 281 7.89 -15.67 -10.30
CA TYR A 281 6.60 -15.48 -9.64
C TYR A 281 5.83 -16.79 -9.51
N THR A 282 5.67 -17.23 -8.27
CA THR A 282 4.87 -18.42 -7.92
C THR A 282 3.38 -18.12 -7.92
N HIS A 283 2.98 -16.91 -7.54
CA HIS A 283 1.59 -16.50 -7.35
C HIS A 283 1.32 -15.16 -8.04
N LEU A 284 0.13 -15.00 -8.63
CA LEU A 284 -0.32 -13.73 -9.22
C LEU A 284 -1.58 -13.22 -8.51
N ALA A 285 -1.60 -11.97 -8.08
CA ALA A 285 -2.79 -11.34 -7.48
C ALA A 285 -3.13 -9.97 -8.11
N PRO A 286 -3.66 -9.94 -9.33
CA PRO A 286 -4.09 -8.70 -9.99
C PRO A 286 -5.37 -8.14 -9.35
N VAL A 287 -5.39 -6.82 -9.15
CA VAL A 287 -6.51 -6.08 -8.53
C VAL A 287 -7.04 -5.02 -9.48
N SER A 288 -8.37 -4.96 -9.67
CA SER A 288 -9.06 -3.93 -10.48
C SER A 288 -8.37 -3.72 -11.83
N SER A 289 -8.14 -4.80 -12.58
CA SER A 289 -7.23 -4.86 -13.73
C SER A 289 -7.98 -5.00 -15.05
N ALA A 290 -7.39 -4.50 -16.13
CA ALA A 290 -7.91 -4.79 -17.46
C ALA A 290 -7.52 -6.21 -17.89
N TRP A 291 -8.39 -6.83 -18.69
CA TRP A 291 -8.13 -8.13 -19.31
C TRP A 291 -8.47 -8.09 -20.79
N HIS A 292 -7.63 -8.70 -21.61
CA HIS A 292 -7.89 -8.96 -23.02
C HIS A 292 -7.40 -10.36 -23.37
N PRO A 293 -8.15 -11.18 -24.14
CA PRO A 293 -7.76 -12.57 -24.46
C PRO A 293 -6.38 -12.72 -25.13
N MET A 294 -5.87 -11.67 -25.78
CA MET A 294 -4.50 -11.70 -26.31
C MET A 294 -3.41 -11.80 -25.24
N LEU A 295 -3.69 -11.44 -23.99
CA LEU A 295 -2.74 -11.54 -22.87
C LEU A 295 -2.36 -12.98 -22.55
N ILE A 296 -3.29 -13.93 -22.75
CA ILE A 296 -3.02 -15.36 -22.56
C ILE A 296 -2.49 -16.03 -23.82
N GLY A 297 -2.75 -15.44 -25.00
CA GLY A 297 -2.41 -16.05 -26.29
C GLY A 297 -0.92 -16.30 -26.54
N SER A 298 -0.03 -15.62 -25.82
CA SER A 298 1.43 -15.82 -25.89
C SER A 298 2.02 -16.55 -24.68
N ALA A 299 1.20 -16.94 -23.70
CA ALA A 299 1.66 -17.63 -22.51
C ALA A 299 1.96 -19.11 -22.81
N ASP A 300 3.06 -19.62 -22.22
CA ASP A 300 3.40 -21.04 -22.30
C ASP A 300 2.33 -21.87 -21.55
N PRO A 301 1.68 -22.87 -22.17
CA PRO A 301 0.74 -23.75 -21.47
C PRO A 301 1.31 -24.38 -20.20
N ALA A 302 2.62 -24.69 -20.17
CA ALA A 302 3.27 -25.23 -18.99
C ALA A 302 3.33 -24.20 -17.84
N ARG A 303 3.40 -22.90 -18.15
CA ARG A 303 3.38 -21.83 -17.15
C ARG A 303 1.99 -21.67 -16.54
N LEU A 304 0.93 -21.89 -17.32
CA LEU A 304 -0.46 -21.72 -16.87
C LEU A 304 -0.93 -22.90 -16.02
N ASN A 305 -0.49 -24.11 -16.34
CA ASN A 305 -0.92 -25.33 -15.66
C ASN A 305 -0.58 -25.30 -14.16
N GLY A 306 -1.61 -25.21 -13.32
CA GLY A 306 -1.49 -25.15 -11.87
C GLY A 306 -1.04 -23.80 -11.32
N LEU A 307 -0.95 -22.74 -12.14
CA LEU A 307 -0.53 -21.42 -11.67
C LEU A 307 -1.60 -20.81 -10.75
N PRO A 308 -1.28 -20.50 -9.48
CA PRO A 308 -2.21 -19.80 -8.60
C PRO A 308 -2.43 -18.36 -9.06
N VAL A 309 -3.70 -17.99 -9.30
CA VAL A 309 -4.09 -16.62 -9.63
C VAL A 309 -5.26 -16.16 -8.76
N TYR A 310 -5.07 -15.12 -7.95
CA TYR A 310 -6.10 -14.51 -7.13
C TYR A 310 -6.59 -13.20 -7.75
N ILE A 311 -7.74 -13.22 -8.40
CA ILE A 311 -8.30 -12.08 -9.11
C ILE A 311 -9.27 -11.34 -8.18
N THR A 312 -8.99 -10.06 -7.91
CA THR A 312 -9.88 -9.19 -7.13
C THR A 312 -10.40 -8.06 -8.00
N HIS A 313 -11.72 -7.84 -8.04
CA HIS A 313 -12.31 -6.77 -8.84
C HIS A 313 -13.56 -6.19 -8.19
N GLY A 314 -13.81 -4.89 -8.41
CA GLY A 314 -14.99 -4.21 -7.89
C GLY A 314 -16.18 -4.27 -8.81
N ALA A 315 -17.37 -4.56 -8.28
CA ALA A 315 -18.61 -4.55 -9.06
C ALA A 315 -19.04 -3.14 -9.51
N LEU A 316 -18.55 -2.10 -8.83
CA LEU A 316 -18.79 -0.69 -9.16
C LEU A 316 -17.63 -0.05 -9.94
N ASP A 317 -16.69 -0.86 -10.43
CA ASP A 317 -15.56 -0.36 -11.22
C ASP A 317 -16.07 0.26 -12.52
N TRP A 318 -15.99 1.59 -12.57
CA TRP A 318 -16.46 2.42 -13.66
C TRP A 318 -15.40 2.63 -14.76
N MET A 319 -14.15 2.22 -14.51
CA MET A 319 -13.04 2.31 -15.46
C MET A 319 -12.85 0.99 -16.19
N PHE A 320 -12.79 -0.13 -15.46
CA PHE A 320 -12.70 -1.49 -16.00
C PHE A 320 -13.90 -2.29 -15.53
N ALA A 321 -14.88 -2.50 -16.40
CA ALA A 321 -16.09 -3.23 -16.05
C ALA A 321 -15.76 -4.63 -15.49
N ALA A 322 -16.50 -5.07 -14.47
CA ALA A 322 -16.29 -6.35 -13.78
C ALA A 322 -16.30 -7.57 -14.72
N ASP A 323 -16.99 -7.48 -15.86
CA ASP A 323 -16.97 -8.52 -16.90
C ASP A 323 -15.56 -8.85 -17.42
N MET A 324 -14.62 -7.89 -17.39
CA MET A 324 -13.21 -8.17 -17.71
C MET A 324 -12.60 -9.18 -16.75
N ALA A 325 -12.84 -9.03 -15.44
CA ALA A 325 -12.32 -9.96 -14.44
C ALA A 325 -13.02 -11.32 -14.48
N ARG A 326 -14.33 -11.35 -14.77
CA ARG A 326 -15.07 -12.60 -15.00
C ARG A 326 -14.52 -13.35 -16.21
N LEU A 327 -14.22 -12.63 -17.29
CA LEU A 327 -13.60 -13.20 -18.48
C LEU A 327 -12.18 -13.72 -18.18
N ALA A 328 -11.36 -12.94 -17.48
CA ALA A 328 -10.02 -13.36 -17.04
C ALA A 328 -10.08 -14.66 -16.23
N SER A 329 -10.99 -14.71 -15.25
CA SER A 329 -11.20 -15.89 -14.41
C SER A 329 -11.58 -17.12 -15.23
N SER A 330 -12.53 -16.98 -16.16
CA SER A 330 -12.97 -18.05 -17.05
C SER A 330 -11.85 -18.54 -17.97
N GLU A 331 -11.12 -17.64 -18.62
CA GLU A 331 -10.10 -18.00 -19.61
C GLU A 331 -8.84 -18.60 -18.95
N LEU A 332 -8.39 -18.05 -17.82
CA LEU A 332 -7.26 -18.58 -17.08
C LEU A 332 -7.57 -19.98 -16.50
N SER A 333 -8.78 -20.16 -15.95
CA SER A 333 -9.23 -21.47 -15.47
C SER A 333 -9.28 -22.49 -16.62
N ALA A 334 -9.83 -22.10 -17.77
CA ALA A 334 -9.91 -22.96 -18.95
C ALA A 334 -8.52 -23.34 -19.50
N ALA A 335 -7.51 -22.49 -19.30
CA ALA A 335 -6.13 -22.74 -19.67
C ALA A 335 -5.32 -23.51 -18.62
N GLY A 336 -5.93 -23.89 -17.48
CA GLY A 336 -5.34 -24.74 -16.46
C GLY A 336 -4.78 -24.02 -15.23
N ALA A 337 -4.96 -22.71 -15.10
CA ALA A 337 -4.57 -21.98 -13.89
C ALA A 337 -5.51 -22.29 -12.71
N GLU A 338 -4.97 -22.23 -11.49
CA GLU A 338 -5.75 -22.35 -10.24
C GLU A 338 -6.27 -20.98 -9.84
N VAL A 339 -7.45 -20.63 -10.34
CA VAL A 339 -8.02 -19.29 -10.14
C VAL A 339 -8.89 -19.23 -8.89
N THR A 340 -8.58 -18.27 -8.01
CA THR A 340 -9.50 -17.75 -7.00
C THR A 340 -10.03 -16.39 -7.46
N TYR A 341 -11.35 -16.23 -7.53
CA TYR A 341 -11.99 -14.99 -7.98
C TYR A 341 -12.83 -14.34 -6.90
N ARG A 342 -12.62 -13.05 -6.68
CA ARG A 342 -13.32 -12.21 -5.70
C ARG A 342 -13.87 -10.96 -6.38
N GLU A 343 -15.18 -10.95 -6.58
CA GLU A 343 -15.92 -9.75 -6.96
C GLU A 343 -16.47 -9.08 -5.70
N ILE A 344 -16.11 -7.81 -5.47
CA ILE A 344 -16.55 -7.05 -4.29
C ILE A 344 -17.68 -6.11 -4.68
N ALA A 345 -18.86 -6.33 -4.10
CA ALA A 345 -20.11 -5.68 -4.51
C ALA A 345 -20.11 -4.15 -4.39
N ASP A 346 -19.38 -3.60 -3.41
CA ASP A 346 -19.33 -2.17 -3.10
C ASP A 346 -17.99 -1.50 -3.44
N LEU A 347 -17.13 -2.19 -4.20
CA LEU A 347 -15.82 -1.68 -4.58
C LEU A 347 -15.90 -1.00 -5.95
N SER A 348 -15.40 0.23 -6.01
CA SER A 348 -15.23 1.04 -7.22
C SER A 348 -13.87 0.76 -7.86
N HIS A 349 -13.35 1.63 -8.74
CA HIS A 349 -11.97 1.57 -9.22
C HIS A 349 -10.97 2.03 -8.14
N THR A 350 -10.95 1.34 -7.00
CA THR A 350 -10.13 1.61 -5.81
C THR A 350 -9.41 0.34 -5.35
N TYR A 351 -8.45 0.48 -4.42
CA TYR A 351 -7.74 -0.67 -3.86
C TYR A 351 -8.43 -1.19 -2.60
N PRO A 352 -8.78 -2.49 -2.51
CA PRO A 352 -9.34 -3.11 -1.31
C PRO A 352 -8.23 -3.59 -0.37
N ALA A 353 -7.68 -2.71 0.46
CA ALA A 353 -6.58 -3.05 1.37
C ALA A 353 -6.93 -4.21 2.33
N GLU A 354 -8.21 -4.37 2.68
CA GLU A 354 -8.72 -5.47 3.49
C GLU A 354 -8.55 -6.86 2.84
N GLU A 355 -8.44 -6.92 1.51
CA GLU A 355 -8.19 -8.20 0.83
C GLU A 355 -6.74 -8.65 0.93
N ASN A 356 -5.79 -7.77 1.31
CA ASN A 356 -4.38 -8.14 1.40
C ASN A 356 -4.15 -9.26 2.42
N ALA A 357 -4.87 -9.24 3.56
CA ALA A 357 -4.80 -10.32 4.54
C ALA A 357 -5.24 -11.66 3.93
N ARG A 358 -6.33 -11.67 3.16
CA ARG A 358 -6.84 -12.89 2.48
C ARG A 358 -5.90 -13.36 1.39
N ILE A 359 -5.34 -12.44 0.61
CA ILE A 359 -4.34 -12.77 -0.42
C ILE A 359 -3.10 -13.35 0.23
N MET A 360 -2.66 -12.81 1.38
CA MET A 360 -1.52 -13.37 2.10
C MET A 360 -1.81 -14.76 2.66
N ASP A 361 -3.00 -15.00 3.22
CA ASP A 361 -3.37 -16.33 3.73
C ASP A 361 -3.45 -17.36 2.59
N TRP A 362 -3.93 -16.95 1.41
CA TRP A 362 -3.89 -17.76 0.19
C TRP A 362 -2.47 -17.98 -0.33
N PHE A 363 -1.64 -16.95 -0.33
CA PHE A 363 -0.28 -16.97 -0.85
C PHE A 363 0.64 -17.85 -0.02
N LEU A 364 0.49 -17.86 1.30
CA LEU A 364 1.34 -18.63 2.23
C LEU A 364 0.77 -20.02 2.58
N GLY A 365 -0.41 -20.35 2.07
CA GLY A 365 -1.24 -21.49 2.48
C GLY A 365 -1.01 -22.78 1.70
#